data_AF-A0A8S1DZR4-F1
#
_entry.id   AF-A0A8S1DZR4-F1
#
_cell.length_a   1.000
_cell.length_b   1.000
_cell.length_c   1.000
_cell.angle_alpha   90.00
_cell.angle_beta   90.00
_cell.angle_gamma   90.00
#
_symmetry.space_group_name_H-M   'P 1'
#
loop_
_entity.id
_entity.type
_entity.pdbx_description
1 polymer ?
#
loop_
_entity_poly.entity_id
_entity_poly.type
_entity_poly.pdbx_seq_one_letter_code
_entity_poly.pdbx_strand_id
1 'polypeptide(L)'
;MKYVLVCFVACMVLVGATAQGVTGNCPKVCNEVYRPVCGKNSKGVTRTFSNECELRLENCKYDFVKQRNACMVLVGATAQAGIYGGCRTVCSFIYSPACGKNSKGEMRTFINDCHMTRANCNGKNGSALLKI
;
A
#
# COMPACT_ATOMS: atom_id res chain seq x y z
N MET A 1 48.78 -13.83 -12.70
CA MET A 1 47.78 -14.42 -13.63
C MET A 1 46.91 -15.50 -12.99
N LYS A 2 47.39 -16.25 -11.97
CA LYS A 2 46.59 -17.28 -11.27
C LYS A 2 45.44 -16.72 -10.41
N TYR A 3 45.62 -15.52 -9.85
CA TYR A 3 44.66 -14.87 -8.95
C TYR A 3 43.53 -14.09 -9.65
N VAL A 4 43.67 -13.78 -10.94
CA VAL A 4 42.60 -13.12 -11.72
C VAL A 4 41.48 -14.12 -12.01
N LEU A 5 41.83 -15.38 -12.26
CA LEU A 5 40.85 -16.46 -12.51
C LEU A 5 40.00 -16.77 -11.28
N VAL A 6 40.53 -16.60 -10.07
CA VAL A 6 39.82 -16.88 -8.79
C VAL A 6 38.71 -15.85 -8.52
N CYS A 7 38.91 -14.58 -8.90
CA CYS A 7 37.91 -13.52 -8.71
C CYS A 7 36.71 -13.65 -9.64
N PHE A 8 36.90 -14.17 -10.87
CA PHE A 8 35.80 -14.34 -11.83
C PHE A 8 34.78 -15.39 -11.39
N VAL A 9 35.23 -16.46 -10.73
CA VAL A 9 34.35 -17.55 -10.29
C VAL A 9 33.52 -17.15 -9.04
N ALA A 10 34.06 -16.28 -8.18
CA ALA A 10 33.38 -15.83 -6.96
C ALA A 10 32.19 -14.88 -7.21
N CYS A 11 32.09 -14.29 -8.41
CA CYS A 11 30.99 -13.37 -8.76
C CYS A 11 29.76 -14.08 -9.34
N MET A 12 29.88 -15.38 -9.66
CA MET A 12 28.77 -16.25 -10.05
C MET A 12 28.07 -16.86 -8.83
N VAL A 13 27.95 -16.10 -7.73
CA VAL A 13 26.93 -16.43 -6.73
C VAL A 13 25.62 -16.18 -7.44
N LEU A 14 24.99 -17.27 -7.85
CA LEU A 14 23.61 -17.33 -8.30
C LEU A 14 22.75 -16.68 -7.22
N VAL A 15 22.54 -15.36 -7.33
CA VAL A 15 21.42 -14.70 -6.67
C VAL A 15 20.20 -15.11 -7.49
N GLY A 16 19.82 -16.38 -7.35
CA GLY A 16 18.45 -16.78 -7.53
C GLY A 16 17.67 -16.01 -6.48
N ALA A 17 17.19 -14.82 -6.86
CA ALA A 17 16.09 -14.20 -6.16
C ALA A 17 14.94 -15.19 -6.29
N THR A 18 14.80 -16.06 -5.29
CA THR A 18 13.57 -16.80 -5.10
C THR A 18 12.55 -15.73 -4.78
N ALA A 19 11.83 -15.26 -5.79
CA ALA A 19 10.54 -14.68 -5.57
C ALA A 19 9.78 -15.80 -4.88
N GLN A 20 9.67 -15.72 -3.55
CA GLN A 20 8.73 -16.50 -2.78
C GLN A 20 7.35 -15.99 -3.21
N GLY A 21 6.94 -16.36 -4.43
CA GLY A 21 5.54 -16.46 -4.78
C GLY A 21 4.97 -17.37 -3.71
N VAL A 22 4.02 -16.86 -2.95
CA VAL A 22 3.34 -17.59 -1.89
C VAL A 22 2.59 -18.74 -2.57
N THR A 23 3.29 -19.84 -2.84
CA THR A 23 2.70 -21.14 -3.19
C THR A 23 2.30 -21.82 -1.88
N GLY A 24 1.52 -21.11 -1.07
CA GLY A 24 0.91 -21.63 0.14
C GLY A 24 -0.58 -21.66 -0.08
N ASN A 25 -1.17 -22.85 -0.06
CA ASN A 25 -2.60 -23.13 -0.22
C ASN A 25 -3.52 -21.93 0.02
N CYS A 26 -4.35 -21.65 -0.96
CA CYS A 26 -5.47 -20.72 -0.85
C CYS A 26 -6.27 -20.98 0.43
N PRO A 27 -6.43 -19.98 1.32
CA PRO A 27 -7.38 -20.08 2.42
C PRO A 27 -8.75 -20.48 1.86
N LYS A 28 -9.39 -21.50 2.45
CA LYS A 28 -10.76 -21.88 2.06
C LYS A 28 -11.82 -21.06 2.81
N VAL A 29 -11.45 -20.59 4.00
CA VAL A 29 -12.30 -19.82 4.92
C VAL A 29 -11.42 -18.77 5.59
N CYS A 30 -11.97 -17.57 5.78
CA CYS A 30 -11.35 -16.51 6.55
C CYS A 30 -12.16 -16.21 7.81
N ASN A 31 -11.48 -15.77 8.87
CA ASN A 31 -12.16 -15.29 10.06
C ASN A 31 -12.74 -13.89 9.81
N GLU A 32 -13.72 -13.52 10.64
CA GLU A 32 -14.38 -12.21 10.57
C GLU A 32 -13.59 -11.11 11.30
N VAL A 33 -12.31 -11.35 11.64
CA VAL A 33 -11.50 -10.34 12.33
C VAL A 33 -11.22 -9.19 11.37
N TYR A 34 -11.78 -8.02 11.67
CA TYR A 34 -11.56 -6.82 10.86
C TYR A 34 -10.23 -6.14 11.23
N ARG A 35 -9.22 -6.28 10.36
CA ARG A 35 -7.87 -5.70 10.49
C ARG A 35 -7.38 -5.29 9.09
N PRO A 36 -7.87 -4.18 8.55
CA PRO A 36 -7.78 -3.86 7.14
C PRO A 36 -6.34 -3.70 6.66
N VAL A 37 -6.04 -4.23 5.48
CA VAL A 37 -4.71 -4.15 4.85
C VAL A 37 -4.81 -3.57 3.45
N CYS A 38 -3.83 -2.76 3.07
CA CYS A 38 -3.70 -2.22 1.73
C CYS A 38 -2.85 -3.18 0.87
N GLY A 39 -3.42 -3.65 -0.24
CA GLY A 39 -2.75 -4.52 -1.20
C GLY A 39 -2.64 -3.85 -2.57
N LYS A 40 -1.61 -4.24 -3.33
CA LYS A 40 -1.42 -3.84 -4.73
C LYS A 40 -0.98 -5.04 -5.56
N ASN A 41 -1.62 -5.27 -6.69
CA ASN A 41 -1.27 -6.38 -7.58
C ASN A 41 -0.27 -5.98 -8.69
N SER A 42 0.17 -6.95 -9.49
CA SER A 42 1.15 -6.71 -10.57
C SER A 42 0.67 -5.74 -11.64
N LYS A 43 -0.65 -5.69 -11.87
CA LYS A 43 -1.32 -4.76 -12.81
C LYS A 43 -1.49 -3.34 -12.25
N GLY A 44 -1.09 -3.10 -11.01
CA GLY A 44 -1.19 -1.81 -10.36
C GLY A 44 -2.52 -1.52 -9.67
N VAL A 45 -3.47 -2.47 -9.67
CA VAL A 45 -4.74 -2.35 -8.95
C VAL A 45 -4.48 -2.34 -7.45
N THR A 46 -5.07 -1.37 -6.75
CA THR A 46 -4.96 -1.23 -5.30
C THR A 46 -6.30 -1.47 -4.62
N ARG A 47 -6.29 -2.15 -3.47
CA ARG A 47 -7.52 -2.48 -2.74
C ARG A 47 -7.28 -2.58 -1.23
N THR A 48 -8.28 -2.17 -0.45
CA THR A 48 -8.37 -2.50 0.98
C THR A 48 -9.00 -3.89 1.13
N PHE A 49 -8.34 -4.79 1.84
CA PHE A 49 -8.90 -6.08 2.25
C PHE A 49 -9.28 -6.02 3.72
N SER A 50 -10.38 -6.67 4.12
CA SER A 50 -10.87 -6.66 5.51
C SER A 50 -9.85 -7.20 6.50
N ASN A 51 -9.02 -8.15 6.07
CA ASN A 51 -7.87 -8.64 6.81
C ASN A 51 -6.84 -9.32 5.90
N GLU A 52 -5.76 -9.82 6.50
CA GLU A 52 -4.68 -10.50 5.78
C GLU A 52 -5.10 -11.86 5.21
N CYS A 53 -6.08 -12.55 5.80
CA CYS A 53 -6.61 -13.79 5.24
C CYS A 53 -7.31 -13.51 3.91
N GLU A 54 -8.19 -12.50 3.86
CA GLU A 54 -8.90 -12.09 2.65
C GLU A 54 -7.94 -11.68 1.52
N LEU A 55 -6.85 -10.98 1.84
CA LEU A 55 -5.81 -10.67 0.86
C LEU A 55 -5.16 -11.96 0.31
N ARG A 56 -4.80 -12.90 1.18
CA ARG A 56 -4.19 -14.18 0.76
C ARG A 56 -5.16 -15.05 -0.04
N LEU A 57 -6.45 -14.99 0.25
CA LEU A 57 -7.49 -15.66 -0.51
C LEU A 57 -7.60 -15.08 -1.93
N GLU A 58 -7.56 -13.76 -2.07
CA GLU A 58 -7.60 -13.11 -3.39
C GLU A 58 -6.32 -13.33 -4.21
N ASN A 59 -5.18 -13.57 -3.56
CA ASN A 59 -3.91 -13.92 -4.20
C ASN A 59 -3.91 -15.23 -4.96
N CYS A 60 -4.93 -16.06 -4.76
CA CYS A 60 -5.17 -17.26 -5.57
C CYS A 60 -5.44 -16.95 -7.04
N LYS A 61 -5.85 -15.72 -7.34
CA LYS A 61 -6.21 -15.28 -8.69
C LYS A 61 -5.49 -14.01 -9.13
N TYR A 62 -5.18 -13.11 -8.19
CA TYR A 62 -4.88 -11.72 -8.51
C TYR A 62 -3.62 -11.15 -7.88
N ASP A 63 -2.69 -11.99 -7.41
CA ASP A 63 -1.30 -11.63 -7.05
C ASP A 63 -1.08 -10.31 -6.27
N PHE A 64 -1.98 -9.96 -5.34
CA PHE A 64 -1.82 -8.80 -4.47
C PHE A 64 -0.64 -8.95 -3.50
N VAL A 65 0.20 -7.93 -3.44
CA VAL A 65 1.25 -7.78 -2.45
C VAL A 65 0.77 -6.86 -1.34
N LYS A 66 0.79 -7.34 -0.10
CA LYS A 66 0.56 -6.52 1.10
C LYS A 66 1.60 -5.40 1.16
N GLN A 67 1.13 -4.16 1.23
CA GLN A 67 1.99 -3.00 1.30
C GLN A 67 2.52 -2.86 2.74
N ARG A 68 3.85 -2.82 2.92
CA ARG A 68 4.52 -2.88 4.25
C ARG A 68 4.29 -1.65 5.13
N ASN A 69 3.70 -0.58 4.62
CA ASN A 69 3.56 0.70 5.32
C ASN A 69 2.22 0.80 6.09
N ALA A 70 1.82 -0.30 6.73
CA ALA A 70 0.47 -0.62 7.19
C ALA A 70 -0.04 0.15 8.43
N CYS A 71 0.59 1.25 8.82
CA CYS A 71 0.00 2.09 9.86
C CYS A 71 -1.16 2.88 9.26
N MET A 72 -2.30 2.88 9.96
CA MET A 72 -3.42 3.73 9.58
C MET A 72 -3.00 5.20 9.67
N VAL A 73 -3.15 5.89 8.56
CA VAL A 73 -2.80 7.31 8.48
C VAL A 73 -4.01 8.14 8.88
N LEU A 74 -3.88 8.81 10.01
CA LEU A 74 -4.74 9.92 10.41
C LEU A 74 -4.04 11.23 10.03
N VAL A 75 -4.67 12.01 9.15
CA VAL A 75 -4.17 13.35 8.79
C VAL A 75 -4.82 14.39 9.70
N GLY A 76 -4.05 15.00 10.60
CA GLY A 76 -4.52 16.03 11.55
C GLY A 76 -4.80 17.37 10.89
N ALA A 77 -5.86 18.09 11.30
CA ALA A 77 -6.24 19.42 10.78
C ALA A 77 -5.21 20.50 11.13
N THR A 78 -4.93 21.43 10.21
CA THR A 78 -4.34 22.73 10.58
C THR A 78 -5.47 23.63 11.09
N ALA A 79 -5.17 24.64 11.91
CA ALA A 79 -6.18 25.49 12.56
C ALA A 79 -7.13 26.25 11.60
N GLN A 80 -6.90 26.20 10.28
CA GLN A 80 -7.80 26.77 9.29
C GLN A 80 -8.94 25.78 8.97
N ALA A 81 -10.13 26.06 9.49
CA ALA A 81 -11.35 25.37 9.09
C ALA A 81 -11.73 25.77 7.65
N GLY A 82 -11.71 24.82 6.69
CA GLY A 82 -12.24 25.06 5.35
C GLY A 82 -11.54 24.32 4.20
N ILE A 83 -11.65 24.90 3.00
CA ILE A 83 -10.89 24.53 1.80
C ILE A 83 -9.71 25.51 1.72
N TYR A 84 -8.49 25.06 2.04
CA TYR A 84 -7.30 25.90 1.95
C TYR A 84 -6.44 25.41 0.78
N GLY A 85 -6.19 26.28 -0.21
CA GLY A 85 -5.49 25.90 -1.45
C GLY A 85 -6.21 24.80 -2.25
N GLY A 86 -7.55 24.71 -2.17
CA GLY A 86 -8.31 23.63 -2.83
C GLY A 86 -8.30 22.29 -2.08
N CYS A 87 -7.66 22.20 -0.92
CA CYS A 87 -7.61 21.00 -0.11
C CYS A 87 -8.59 21.05 1.06
N ARG A 88 -9.37 19.97 1.24
CA ARG A 88 -10.23 19.78 2.42
C ARG A 88 -9.35 19.65 3.67
N THR A 89 -9.53 20.54 4.65
CA THR A 89 -8.72 20.54 5.88
C THR A 89 -9.36 19.77 7.04
N VAL A 90 -10.66 19.52 7.00
CA VAL A 90 -11.43 18.85 8.06
C VAL A 90 -11.96 17.50 7.57
N CYS A 91 -11.66 16.44 8.31
CA CYS A 91 -12.16 15.09 8.08
C CYS A 91 -12.86 14.57 9.33
N SER A 92 -13.90 13.76 9.15
CA SER A 92 -14.51 13.02 10.24
C SER A 92 -13.62 11.85 10.66
N PHE A 93 -13.77 11.42 11.91
CA PHE A 93 -13.10 10.22 12.44
C PHE A 93 -13.87 8.93 12.15
N ILE A 94 -14.73 8.93 11.11
CA ILE A 94 -15.45 7.72 10.70
C ILE A 94 -14.44 6.69 10.22
N TYR A 95 -14.53 5.48 10.75
CA TYR A 95 -13.67 4.37 10.40
C TYR A 95 -14.20 3.67 9.14
N SER A 96 -13.62 4.00 7.98
CA SER A 96 -13.98 3.43 6.66
C SER A 96 -12.73 3.29 5.79
N PRO A 97 -11.86 2.31 6.08
CA PRO A 97 -10.47 2.28 5.65
C PRO A 97 -10.25 2.28 4.13
N ALA A 98 -9.38 3.17 3.65
CA ALA A 98 -9.08 3.34 2.24
C ALA A 98 -7.62 3.00 1.93
N CYS A 99 -7.36 2.35 0.80
CA CYS A 99 -6.02 2.01 0.32
C CYS A 99 -5.64 2.98 -0.80
N GLY A 100 -4.55 3.71 -0.62
CA GLY A 100 -4.09 4.69 -1.59
C GLY A 100 -2.65 5.10 -1.35
N LYS A 101 -2.09 5.91 -2.25
CA LYS A 101 -0.78 6.52 -2.01
C LYS A 101 -0.91 7.72 -1.06
N ASN A 102 0.19 8.17 -0.49
CA ASN A 102 0.30 9.51 0.11
C ASN A 102 0.97 10.49 -0.89
N SER A 103 1.18 11.75 -0.49
CA SER A 103 1.88 12.76 -1.29
C SER A 103 3.30 12.39 -1.72
N LYS A 104 3.93 11.41 -1.06
CA LYS A 104 5.26 10.87 -1.42
C LYS A 104 5.19 9.66 -2.36
N GLY A 105 3.99 9.23 -2.77
CA GLY A 105 3.80 8.05 -3.61
C GLY A 105 3.88 6.71 -2.85
N GLU A 106 3.87 6.72 -1.52
CA GLU A 106 3.92 5.52 -0.71
C GLU A 106 2.50 4.98 -0.50
N MET A 107 2.27 3.69 -0.75
CA MET A 107 0.99 3.05 -0.45
C MET A 107 0.74 3.01 1.06
N ARG A 108 -0.48 3.35 1.49
CA ARG A 108 -0.91 3.43 2.90
C ARG A 108 -2.37 3.00 3.05
N THR A 109 -2.73 2.55 4.24
CA THR A 109 -4.13 2.48 4.68
C THR A 109 -4.47 3.79 5.39
N PHE A 110 -5.55 4.44 4.98
CA PHE A 110 -6.08 5.64 5.63
C PHE A 110 -7.31 5.27 6.44
N ILE A 111 -7.57 5.99 7.54
CA ILE A 111 -8.75 5.74 8.38
C ILE A 111 -10.06 5.90 7.58
N ASN A 112 -10.08 6.82 6.61
CA ASN A 112 -11.12 6.95 5.60
C ASN A 112 -10.65 7.70 4.34
N ASP A 113 -11.53 7.73 3.35
CA ASP A 113 -11.31 8.41 2.06
C ASP A 113 -11.02 9.91 2.20
N CYS A 114 -11.58 10.59 3.19
CA CYS A 114 -11.26 11.99 3.44
C CYS A 114 -9.79 12.16 3.82
N HIS A 115 -9.32 11.36 4.78
CA HIS A 115 -7.91 11.40 5.19
C HIS A 115 -6.97 10.98 4.06
N MET A 116 -7.37 10.03 3.21
CA MET A 116 -6.62 9.66 2.00
C MET A 116 -6.53 10.83 1.01
N THR A 117 -7.67 11.41 0.64
CA THR A 117 -7.76 12.52 -0.32
C THR A 117 -6.96 13.71 0.15
N ARG A 118 -7.05 14.02 1.46
CA ARG A 118 -6.31 15.09 2.09
C ARG A 118 -4.81 14.85 2.09
N ALA A 119 -4.35 13.63 2.38
CA ALA A 119 -2.94 13.28 2.32
C ALA A 119 -2.33 13.40 0.91
N ASN A 120 -3.17 13.27 -0.12
CA ASN A 120 -2.79 13.36 -1.53
C ASN A 120 -3.04 14.73 -2.14
N CYS A 121 -3.58 15.70 -1.40
CA CYS A 121 -3.95 16.96 -1.98
C CYS A 121 -2.73 17.86 -2.20
N ASN A 122 -2.58 18.39 -3.43
CA ASN A 122 -1.59 19.41 -3.74
C ASN A 122 -2.28 20.77 -3.85
N GLY A 123 -1.97 21.66 -2.91
CA GLY A 123 -2.61 22.97 -2.76
C GLY A 123 -2.47 23.94 -3.95
N LYS A 124 -1.77 23.53 -5.02
CA LYS A 124 -1.63 24.31 -6.26
C LYS A 124 -2.80 24.11 -7.23
N ASN A 125 -3.51 22.98 -7.17
CA ASN A 125 -4.60 22.64 -8.11
C ASN A 125 -5.86 22.04 -7.45
N GLY A 126 -5.91 21.85 -6.12
CA GLY A 126 -7.06 21.24 -5.42
C GLY A 126 -7.37 19.79 -5.78
N SER A 127 -6.64 19.20 -6.73
CA SER A 127 -6.80 17.82 -7.17
C SER A 127 -6.03 16.88 -6.25
N ALA A 128 -6.68 15.80 -5.81
CA ALA A 128 -5.98 14.65 -5.25
C ALA A 128 -4.95 14.18 -6.29
N LEU A 129 -3.67 14.18 -5.93
CA LEU A 129 -2.56 13.87 -6.84
C LEU A 129 -2.64 12.47 -7.44
N LEU A 130 -3.51 11.59 -6.91
CA LEU A 130 -3.64 10.24 -7.40
C LEU A 130 -4.97 9.61 -6.96
N LYS A 131 -5.95 9.55 -7.87
CA LYS A 131 -6.90 8.43 -7.90
C LYS A 131 -6.31 7.43 -8.90
N ILE A 132 -5.74 6.35 -8.38
CA ILE A 132 -5.40 5.16 -9.19
C ILE A 132 -6.63 4.27 -9.19
#